data_AF-A0A8E8EWB6-F1
#
_entry.id   AF-A0A8E8EWB6-F1
#
_cell.length_a   1.000
_cell.length_b   1.000
_cell.length_c   1.000
_cell.angle_alpha   90.00
_cell.angle_beta   90.00
_cell.angle_gamma   90.00
#
_symmetry.space_group_name_H-M   'P 1'
#
loop_
_entity.id
_entity.type
_entity.pdbx_description
1 polymer ?
#
loop_
_entity_poly.entity_id
_entity_poly.type
_entity_poly.pdbx_seq_one_letter_code
_entity_poly.pdbx_strand_id
1 'polypeptide(L)'
;MNHDRVHAREPSHHVDRWSVGIVESISERDGHCVVTVRPVASAEGGPEAAEEADESESVELRITFAVRDLFVGRLAIDDGESPVGERVWYRKRGG
;
A
#
# COMPACT_ATOMS: atom_id res chain seq x y z
N MET A 1 5.20 6.07 -17.68
CA MET A 1 4.46 4.78 -17.66
C MET A 1 5.10 3.82 -16.66
N ASN A 2 5.14 4.21 -15.40
CA ASN A 2 5.80 3.44 -14.35
C ASN A 2 5.20 3.91 -13.02
N HIS A 3 4.19 3.18 -12.58
CA HIS A 3 3.45 3.45 -11.35
C HIS A 3 3.91 2.49 -10.27
N ASP A 4 3.71 2.89 -9.02
CA ASP A 4 3.84 1.97 -7.90
C ASP A 4 2.77 0.88 -8.02
N ARG A 5 2.95 -0.21 -7.27
CA ARG A 5 2.03 -1.35 -7.32
C ARG A 5 1.43 -1.57 -5.96
N VAL A 6 0.13 -1.83 -5.94
CA VAL A 6 -0.65 -2.14 -4.74
C VAL A 6 -1.59 -3.30 -5.04
N HIS A 7 -1.76 -4.20 -4.08
CA HIS A 7 -2.68 -5.32 -4.13
C HIS A 7 -3.49 -5.39 -2.83
N ALA A 8 -4.78 -5.68 -2.97
CA ALA A 8 -5.71 -5.98 -1.87
C ALA A 8 -5.45 -7.33 -1.19
N ARG A 9 -4.67 -8.21 -1.82
CA ARG A 9 -4.37 -9.57 -1.33
C ARG A 9 -2.91 -9.90 -1.57
N GLU A 10 -2.40 -10.89 -0.84
CA GLU A 10 -1.04 -11.36 -1.02
C GLU A 10 -0.79 -11.77 -2.48
N PRO A 11 0.25 -11.21 -3.14
CA PRO A 11 0.59 -11.59 -4.49
C PRO A 11 1.13 -13.03 -4.53
N SER A 12 0.78 -13.82 -5.55
CA SER A 12 1.21 -15.22 -5.64
C SER A 12 2.67 -15.40 -6.12
N HIS A 13 3.33 -14.33 -6.58
CA HIS A 13 4.67 -14.37 -7.15
C HIS A 13 5.54 -13.24 -6.60
N HIS A 14 6.82 -13.56 -6.35
CA HIS A 14 7.82 -12.64 -5.82
C HIS A 14 7.37 -11.93 -4.54
N VAL A 15 6.72 -12.68 -3.62
CA VAL A 15 6.19 -12.18 -2.34
C VAL A 15 7.24 -11.41 -1.54
N ASP A 16 8.49 -11.87 -1.60
CA ASP A 16 9.69 -11.27 -1.01
C ASP A 16 9.98 -9.84 -1.48
N ARG A 17 9.40 -9.42 -2.61
CA ARG A 17 9.56 -8.06 -3.16
C ARG A 17 8.42 -7.11 -2.82
N TRP A 18 7.50 -7.52 -1.95
CA TRP A 18 6.37 -6.71 -1.52
C TRP A 18 6.47 -6.43 -0.03
N SER A 19 6.15 -5.20 0.33
CA SER A 19 5.93 -4.79 1.70
C SER A 19 4.45 -4.86 2.01
N VAL A 20 4.11 -4.97 3.30
CA VAL A 20 2.73 -4.96 3.76
C VAL A 20 2.48 -3.67 4.53
N GLY A 21 1.29 -3.11 4.39
CA GLY A 21 0.88 -1.97 5.19
C GLY A 21 -0.62 -1.81 5.27
N ILE A 22 -1.04 -0.81 6.02
CA ILE A 22 -2.44 -0.41 6.20
C ILE A 22 -2.67 0.89 5.43
N VAL A 23 -3.74 0.96 4.64
CA VAL A 23 -4.12 2.22 3.97
C VAL A 23 -4.57 3.24 5.02
N GLU A 24 -3.94 4.40 5.03
CA GLU A 24 -4.33 5.51 5.92
C GLU A 24 -5.18 6.55 5.20
N SER A 25 -4.89 6.80 3.94
CA SER A 25 -5.65 7.74 3.14
C SER A 25 -5.49 7.47 1.65
N ILE A 26 -6.47 7.95 0.88
CA ILE A 26 -6.41 8.00 -0.57
C ILE A 26 -6.72 9.42 -1.02
N SER A 27 -5.96 9.92 -1.98
CA SER A 27 -6.13 11.27 -2.54
C SER A 27 -5.82 11.27 -4.03
N GLU A 28 -6.21 12.34 -4.71
CA GLU A 28 -5.93 12.53 -6.13
C GLU A 28 -4.90 13.65 -6.29
N ARG A 29 -3.83 13.38 -7.06
CA ARG A 29 -2.75 14.34 -7.30
C ARG A 29 -2.24 14.20 -8.73
N ASP A 30 -2.18 15.31 -9.47
CA ASP A 30 -1.63 15.36 -10.83
C ASP A 30 -2.25 14.31 -11.79
N GLY A 31 -3.55 14.07 -11.68
CA GLY A 31 -4.27 13.06 -12.47
C GLY A 31 -3.96 11.60 -12.10
N HIS A 32 -3.42 11.37 -10.90
CA HIS A 32 -3.12 10.05 -10.35
C HIS A 32 -3.79 9.86 -9.00
N CYS A 33 -4.01 8.61 -8.63
CA CYS A 33 -4.40 8.26 -7.28
C CYS A 33 -3.14 8.08 -6.44
N VAL A 34 -3.09 8.76 -5.30
CA VAL A 34 -2.06 8.59 -4.27
C VAL A 34 -2.68 7.82 -3.12
N VAL A 35 -2.08 6.68 -2.77
CA VAL A 35 -2.48 5.87 -1.63
C VAL A 35 -1.39 6.00 -0.57
N THR A 36 -1.76 6.51 0.60
CA THR A 36 -0.87 6.61 1.75
C THR A 36 -1.00 5.33 2.55
N VAL A 37 0.11 4.63 2.75
CA VAL A 37 0.15 3.34 3.43
C VAL A 37 1.08 3.42 4.61
N ARG A 38 0.58 3.11 5.80
CA ARG A 38 1.43 2.88 6.97
C ARG A 38 2.07 1.51 6.88
N PRO A 39 3.41 1.40 6.83
CA PRO A 39 4.08 0.11 6.87
C PRO A 39 3.68 -0.65 8.13
N VAL A 40 3.35 -1.94 8.00
CA VAL A 40 3.33 -2.84 9.15
C VAL A 40 4.62 -3.62 9.09
N ALA A 41 5.37 -3.66 10.20
CA ALA A 41 6.61 -4.43 10.25
C ALA A 41 6.33 -5.85 9.75
N SER A 42 6.88 -6.20 8.58
CA SER A 42 6.95 -7.59 8.14
C SER A 42 7.64 -8.34 9.26
N ALA A 43 7.09 -9.49 9.68
CA ALA A 43 7.58 -10.27 10.81
C ALA A 43 9.04 -10.81 10.65
N GLU A 44 9.80 -10.30 9.68
CA GLU A 44 11.18 -10.65 9.36
C GLU A 44 12.04 -9.39 9.35
N GLY A 45 12.09 -8.72 10.50
CA GLY A 45 13.01 -7.63 10.80
C GLY A 45 13.20 -7.62 12.31
N GLY A 46 14.42 -7.92 12.78
CA GLY A 46 14.72 -7.98 14.21
C GLY A 46 14.41 -6.66 14.94
N PRO A 47 14.31 -6.69 16.27
CA PRO A 47 13.82 -5.59 17.11
C PRO A 47 14.66 -4.29 17.06
N GLU A 48 15.78 -4.28 16.33
CA GLU A 48 16.69 -3.14 16.22
C GLU A 48 16.31 -2.14 15.11
N ALA A 49 15.32 -2.45 14.25
CA ALA A 49 14.75 -1.49 13.29
C ALA A 49 13.47 -0.79 13.81
N ALA A 50 13.03 -1.14 15.02
CA ALA A 50 11.77 -0.66 15.61
C ALA A 50 11.97 0.52 16.58
N GLU A 51 13.20 0.89 16.93
CA GLU A 51 13.46 1.98 17.90
C GLU A 51 13.49 3.39 17.26
N GLU A 52 13.34 3.49 15.93
CA GLU A 52 13.16 4.75 15.20
C GLU A 52 12.00 4.67 14.18
N ALA A 53 11.02 3.77 14.39
CA ALA A 53 9.77 3.83 13.66
C ALA A 53 8.89 4.91 14.29
N ASP A 54 9.27 6.17 14.06
CA ASP A 54 8.38 7.30 14.27
C ASP A 54 7.05 7.00 13.57
N GLU A 55 5.93 7.40 14.14
CA GLU A 55 4.59 7.26 13.56
C GLU A 55 4.43 8.03 12.21
N SER A 56 5.55 8.47 11.59
CA SER A 56 5.63 9.50 10.56
C SER A 56 6.13 9.07 9.17
N GLU A 57 6.57 7.83 8.92
CA GLU A 57 7.01 7.44 7.56
C GLU A 57 5.94 6.63 6.80
N SER A 58 4.73 7.17 6.73
CA SER A 58 3.72 6.69 5.80
C SER A 58 4.26 6.75 4.36
N VAL A 59 3.98 5.70 3.60
CA VAL A 59 4.47 5.52 2.24
C VAL A 59 3.41 5.97 1.26
N GLU A 60 3.70 7.04 0.52
CA GLU A 60 2.86 7.45 -0.62
C GLU A 60 3.13 6.59 -1.85
N LEU A 61 2.07 5.99 -2.41
CA LEU A 61 2.08 5.18 -3.62
C LEU A 61 1.31 5.88 -4.73
N ARG A 62 1.99 6.19 -5.84
CA ARG A 62 1.35 6.83 -7.00
C ARG A 62 0.91 5.80 -8.01
N ILE A 63 -0.39 5.62 -8.15
CA ILE A 63 -1.03 4.66 -9.04
C ILE A 63 -1.98 5.34 -10.03
N THR A 64 -2.37 4.64 -11.09
CA THR A 64 -3.44 5.12 -11.99
C THR A 64 -4.81 4.87 -11.36
N PHE A 65 -5.82 5.61 -11.82
CA PHE A 65 -7.21 5.36 -11.41
C PHE A 65 -7.69 3.96 -11.76
N ALA A 66 -7.27 3.40 -12.89
CA ALA A 66 -7.58 2.01 -13.23
C ALA A 66 -7.02 1.01 -12.21
N VAL A 67 -5.82 1.27 -11.66
CA VAL A 67 -5.25 0.44 -10.59
C VAL A 67 -6.00 0.66 -9.28
N ARG A 68 -6.40 1.91 -8.96
CA ARG A 68 -7.23 2.24 -7.80
C ARG A 68 -8.50 1.40 -7.79
N ASP A 69 -9.33 1.54 -8.81
CA ASP A 69 -10.60 0.82 -8.92
C ASP A 69 -10.41 -0.70 -8.89
N LEU A 70 -9.33 -1.19 -9.52
CA LEU A 70 -9.00 -2.60 -9.55
C LEU A 70 -8.60 -3.17 -8.17
N PHE A 71 -7.89 -2.42 -7.34
CA PHE A 71 -7.51 -2.90 -6.01
C PHE A 71 -8.65 -2.70 -5.01
N VAL A 72 -9.36 -1.57 -5.06
CA VAL A 72 -10.50 -1.28 -4.18
C VAL A 72 -11.59 -2.34 -4.37
N GLY A 73 -11.94 -2.67 -5.61
CA GLY A 73 -12.91 -3.73 -5.90
C GLY A 73 -12.46 -5.16 -5.54
N ARG A 74 -11.25 -5.33 -4.99
CA ARG A 74 -10.75 -6.62 -4.47
C ARG A 74 -10.62 -6.66 -2.95
N LEU A 75 -10.78 -5.52 -2.29
CA LEU A 75 -10.85 -5.46 -0.84
C LEU A 75 -12.12 -6.15 -0.36
N ALA A 76 -12.09 -6.64 0.87
CA ALA A 76 -13.24 -7.29 1.50
C ALA A 76 -14.13 -6.26 2.22
N ILE A 77 -14.42 -5.16 1.55
CA ILE A 77 -15.25 -4.03 2.01
C ILE A 77 -16.48 -3.91 1.12
N ASP A 78 -17.57 -3.30 1.61
CA ASP A 78 -18.76 -3.07 0.80
C ASP A 78 -18.49 -2.06 -0.33
N ASP A 79 -19.26 -2.17 -1.41
CA ASP A 79 -19.14 -1.28 -2.57
C ASP A 79 -19.32 0.20 -2.17
N GLY A 80 -18.30 1.01 -2.42
CA GLY A 80 -18.29 2.43 -2.08
C GLY A 80 -17.78 2.75 -0.67
N GLU A 81 -17.39 1.76 0.13
CA GLU A 81 -16.69 1.99 1.39
C GLU A 81 -15.27 2.50 1.18
N SER A 82 -14.79 3.22 2.18
CA SER A 82 -13.42 3.73 2.19
C SER A 82 -12.45 2.58 2.40
N PRO A 83 -11.41 2.43 1.56
CA PRO A 83 -10.36 1.43 1.75
C PRO A 83 -9.40 1.76 2.90
N VAL A 84 -9.62 2.86 3.63
CA VAL A 84 -8.83 3.25 4.81
C VAL A 84 -9.02 2.23 5.92
N GLY A 85 -7.92 1.81 6.54
CA GLY A 85 -7.88 0.74 7.54
C GLY A 85 -7.59 -0.64 6.94
N GLU A 86 -7.67 -0.78 5.62
CA GLU A 86 -7.48 -2.08 4.97
C GLU A 86 -6.00 -2.44 4.79
N ARG A 87 -5.71 -3.74 4.96
CA ARG A 87 -4.38 -4.30 4.75
C ARG A 87 -4.11 -4.50 3.26
N VAL A 88 -2.98 -3.99 2.80
CA VAL A 88 -2.55 -4.07 1.40
C VAL A 88 -1.09 -4.50 1.29
N TRP A 89 -0.77 -5.10 0.14
CA TRP A 89 0.60 -5.40 -0.27
C TRP A 89 1.04 -4.37 -1.29
N TYR A 90 2.15 -3.70 -1.04
CA TYR A 90 2.65 -2.64 -1.91
C TYR A 90 4.11 -2.83 -2.27
N ARG A 91 4.50 -2.20 -3.36
CA ARG A 91 5.91 -2.01 -3.72
C ARG A 91 6.09 -0.70 -4.46
N LYS A 92 7.09 0.06 -4.03
CA LYS A 92 7.56 1.24 -4.75
C LYS A 92 8.42 0.82 -5.94
N ARG A 93 8.38 1.60 -7.02
CA ARG A 93 9.33 1.40 -8.11
C ARG A 93 10.70 1.96 -7.73
N GLY A 94 11.77 1.18 -7.99
CA GLY A 94 13.16 1.64 -7.89
C GLY A 94 13.98 1.10 -6.72
N GLY A 95 13.43 0.12 -5.97
CA GLY A 95 14.19 -0.73 -5.04
C GLY A 95 14.68 -2.00 -5.71
#